data_AF-A0A372Q1Q1-F1
#
_entry.id   AF-A0A372Q1Q1-F1
#
_cell.length_a   1.000
_cell.length_b   1.000
_cell.length_c   1.000
_cell.angle_alpha   90.00
_cell.angle_beta   90.00
_cell.angle_gamma   90.00
#
_symmetry.space_group_name_H-M   'P 1'
#
loop_
_entity.id
_entity.type
_entity.pdbx_description
1 polymer ?
#
loop_
_entity_poly.entity_id
_entity_poly.type
_entity_poly.pdbx_seq_one_letter_code
_entity_poly.pdbx_strand_id
1 'polypeptide(L)'
;MPRIYTLNDVGNSSSSKLGNLPSNRYPPSQLELEEQLKKNCEKFIKSAKQLITKYRVLNEKNKCMQNDLDHSHEENEQLQNDLDYLYEENEHMRNSINQMIPLSKQLNEIELLKSEINLKNYEITSLEVRINELEARLPISSESEKLCENFTYDSSCSSIEQEDNSSLEIRVEELKNELEKVMQNLSFKDGLIFCLRSRVSDLERQAERDELEQILLKSHLSSNDSKTGGNAVEEVSGFSAEDAQSRTPSFSSHCLELEPDESKVKNEVESPIDHAEQKSKEKLNSNYLTILPITAGHKVT
;
A
#
# COMPACT_ATOMS: atom_id res chain seq x y z
N MET A 1 -54.26 -99.17 -98.40
CA MET A 1 -54.61 -97.95 -99.16
C MET A 1 -54.87 -96.82 -98.17
N PRO A 2 -54.38 -95.59 -98.41
CA PRO A 2 -54.50 -94.49 -97.45
C PRO A 2 -55.92 -93.93 -97.41
N ARG A 3 -56.34 -93.53 -96.20
CA ARG A 3 -57.67 -92.97 -95.91
C ARG A 3 -57.72 -91.54 -96.45
N ILE A 4 -58.61 -91.27 -97.39
CA ILE A 4 -58.82 -89.93 -97.94
C ILE A 4 -59.80 -89.20 -97.00
N TYR A 5 -59.32 -88.14 -96.35
CA TYR A 5 -60.15 -87.26 -95.52
C TYR A 5 -60.89 -86.26 -96.41
N THR A 6 -62.18 -86.08 -96.16
CA THR A 6 -63.05 -85.17 -96.92
C THR A 6 -63.35 -83.93 -96.11
N LEU A 7 -63.76 -82.83 -96.75
CA LEU A 7 -64.05 -81.54 -96.10
C LEU A 7 -65.09 -81.62 -94.96
N ASN A 8 -65.87 -82.70 -94.90
CA ASN A 8 -66.80 -82.97 -93.80
C ASN A 8 -66.09 -83.43 -92.51
N ASP A 9 -64.85 -83.92 -92.60
CA ASP A 9 -64.05 -84.34 -91.44
C ASP A 9 -63.48 -83.16 -90.63
N VAL A 10 -63.63 -81.93 -91.13
CA VAL A 10 -63.20 -80.67 -90.47
C VAL A 10 -64.36 -79.98 -89.73
N GLY A 11 -65.54 -80.60 -89.71
CA GLY A 11 -66.76 -80.00 -89.16
C GLY A 11 -66.95 -80.10 -87.65
N ASN A 12 -65.97 -80.60 -86.87
CA ASN A 12 -66.21 -80.85 -85.44
C ASN A 12 -65.01 -80.69 -84.51
N SER A 13 -64.16 -79.68 -84.73
CA SER A 13 -63.25 -79.21 -83.69
C SER A 13 -63.59 -77.77 -83.32
N SER A 14 -64.45 -77.64 -82.31
CA SER A 14 -64.67 -76.47 -81.49
C SER A 14 -63.36 -76.00 -80.82
N SER A 15 -62.47 -75.38 -81.59
CA SER A 15 -61.35 -74.65 -81.04
C SER A 15 -61.11 -73.37 -81.85
N SER A 16 -61.40 -72.25 -81.20
CA SER A 16 -61.08 -70.86 -81.55
C SER A 16 -59.56 -70.64 -81.62
N LYS A 17 -58.87 -71.37 -82.50
CA LYS A 17 -57.42 -71.29 -82.74
C LYS A 17 -57.05 -70.34 -83.89
N LEU A 18 -58.01 -69.66 -84.49
CA LEU A 18 -57.75 -68.55 -85.41
C LEU A 18 -57.62 -67.29 -84.56
N GLY A 19 -56.36 -66.93 -84.26
CA GLY A 19 -56.05 -65.61 -83.70
C GLY A 19 -56.67 -64.50 -84.55
N ASN A 20 -56.92 -63.35 -83.93
CA ASN A 20 -57.54 -62.18 -84.57
C ASN A 20 -56.99 -61.96 -85.98
N LEU A 21 -57.89 -61.70 -86.95
CA LEU A 21 -57.49 -61.39 -88.32
C LEU A 21 -56.35 -60.36 -88.29
N PRO A 22 -55.26 -60.57 -89.05
CA PRO A 22 -54.21 -59.56 -89.16
C PRO A 22 -54.89 -58.26 -89.54
N SER A 23 -54.66 -57.21 -88.77
CA SER A 23 -55.24 -55.89 -89.01
C SER A 23 -54.79 -55.47 -90.40
N ASN A 24 -55.62 -55.75 -91.40
CA ASN A 24 -55.38 -55.48 -92.80
C ASN A 24 -55.65 -53.99 -93.00
N ARG A 25 -54.87 -53.15 -92.30
CA ARG A 25 -54.84 -51.72 -92.56
C ARG A 25 -54.03 -51.55 -93.82
N TYR A 26 -54.74 -51.25 -94.90
CA TYR A 26 -54.16 -50.47 -95.96
C TYR A 26 -53.42 -49.27 -95.34
N PRO A 27 -52.25 -48.88 -95.88
CA PRO A 27 -51.58 -47.68 -95.45
C PRO A 27 -52.58 -46.50 -95.45
N PRO A 28 -52.47 -45.57 -94.49
CA PRO A 28 -53.37 -44.43 -94.41
C PRO A 28 -53.51 -43.77 -95.78
N SER A 29 -54.73 -43.42 -96.16
CA SER A 29 -54.95 -42.66 -97.38
C SER A 29 -54.21 -41.32 -97.28
N GLN A 30 -53.81 -40.75 -98.41
CA GLN A 30 -53.12 -39.45 -98.44
C GLN A 30 -53.90 -38.38 -97.65
N LEU A 31 -55.24 -38.38 -97.76
CA LEU A 31 -56.12 -37.46 -97.05
C LEU A 31 -56.05 -37.63 -95.52
N GLU A 32 -56.05 -38.88 -95.03
CA GLU A 32 -55.96 -39.19 -93.60
C GLU A 32 -54.60 -38.75 -93.01
N LEU A 33 -53.52 -38.93 -93.78
CA LEU A 33 -52.18 -38.47 -93.40
C LEU A 33 -52.10 -36.94 -93.32
N GLU A 34 -52.66 -36.23 -94.30
CA GLU A 34 -52.71 -34.77 -94.33
C GLU A 34 -53.52 -34.21 -93.15
N GLU A 35 -54.66 -34.81 -92.81
CA GLU A 35 -55.46 -34.40 -91.66
C GLU A 35 -54.72 -34.64 -90.33
N GLN A 36 -54.02 -35.77 -90.21
CA GLN A 36 -53.21 -36.06 -89.03
C GLN A 36 -52.03 -35.10 -88.88
N LEU A 37 -51.36 -34.76 -89.98
CA LEU A 37 -50.31 -33.74 -90.02
C LEU A 37 -50.85 -32.39 -89.58
N LYS A 38 -52.00 -31.95 -90.11
CA LYS A 38 -52.64 -30.69 -89.72
C LYS A 38 -52.93 -30.65 -88.22
N LYS A 39 -53.52 -31.71 -87.67
CA LYS A 39 -53.82 -31.84 -86.24
C LYS A 39 -52.56 -31.81 -85.37
N ASN A 40 -51.48 -32.45 -85.83
CA ASN A 40 -50.20 -32.43 -85.14
C ASN A 40 -49.55 -31.05 -85.18
N CYS A 41 -49.59 -30.36 -86.32
CA CYS A 41 -49.13 -28.98 -86.47
C CYS A 41 -49.90 -28.03 -85.53
N GLU A 42 -51.23 -28.15 -85.44
CA GLU A 42 -52.04 -27.35 -84.52
C GLU A 42 -51.66 -27.58 -83.05
N LYS A 43 -51.48 -28.85 -82.64
CA LYS A 43 -50.99 -29.19 -81.29
C LYS A 43 -49.61 -28.61 -81.02
N PHE A 44 -48.71 -28.67 -81.99
CA PHE A 44 -47.37 -28.10 -81.89
C PHE A 44 -47.44 -26.58 -81.73
N ILE A 45 -48.19 -25.88 -82.59
CA ILE A 45 -48.37 -24.42 -82.52
C ILE A 45 -48.97 -24.01 -81.17
N LYS A 46 -49.97 -24.74 -80.66
CA LYS A 46 -50.55 -24.47 -79.34
C LYS A 46 -49.52 -24.62 -78.22
N SER A 47 -48.70 -25.67 -78.27
CA SER A 47 -47.64 -25.93 -77.29
C SER A 47 -46.54 -24.87 -77.36
N ALA A 48 -46.12 -24.48 -78.56
CA ALA A 48 -45.13 -23.42 -78.77
C ALA A 48 -45.61 -22.06 -78.22
N LYS A 49 -46.88 -21.71 -78.47
CA LYS A 49 -47.49 -20.49 -77.88
C LYS A 49 -47.46 -20.51 -76.35
N GLN A 50 -47.79 -21.64 -75.74
CA GLN A 50 -47.72 -21.79 -74.28
C GLN A 50 -46.28 -21.66 -73.77
N LEU A 51 -45.29 -22.23 -74.47
CA LEU A 51 -43.89 -22.11 -74.11
C LEU A 51 -43.42 -20.65 -74.15
N ILE A 52 -43.76 -19.90 -75.20
CA ILE A 52 -43.43 -18.48 -75.33
C ILE A 52 -44.00 -17.68 -74.16
N THR A 53 -45.27 -17.92 -73.79
CA THR A 53 -45.90 -17.25 -72.64
C THR A 53 -45.18 -17.59 -71.33
N LYS A 54 -44.87 -18.86 -71.09
CA LYS A 54 -44.11 -19.28 -69.90
C LYS A 54 -42.74 -18.64 -69.83
N TYR A 55 -42.02 -18.58 -70.96
CA TYR A 55 -40.72 -17.96 -71.05
C TYR A 55 -40.79 -16.46 -70.73
N ARG A 56 -41.80 -15.75 -71.25
CA ARG A 56 -42.01 -14.33 -70.94
C ARG A 56 -42.22 -14.11 -69.44
N VAL A 57 -43.10 -14.89 -68.81
CA VAL A 57 -43.34 -14.79 -67.36
C VAL A 57 -42.07 -15.07 -66.55
N LEU A 58 -41.30 -16.09 -66.95
CA LEU A 58 -40.03 -16.41 -66.31
C LEU A 58 -39.01 -15.28 -66.45
N ASN A 59 -38.93 -14.66 -67.64
CA ASN A 59 -38.03 -13.54 -67.90
C ASN A 59 -38.36 -12.33 -67.03
N GLU A 60 -39.63 -11.95 -66.90
CA GLU A 60 -40.04 -10.87 -66.01
C GLU A 60 -39.73 -11.19 -64.55
N LYS A 61 -39.97 -12.44 -64.12
CA LYS A 61 -39.61 -12.87 -62.76
C LYS A 61 -38.11 -12.78 -62.51
N ASN A 62 -37.28 -13.22 -63.46
CA ASN A 62 -35.82 -13.11 -63.35
C ASN A 62 -35.37 -11.66 -63.23
N LYS A 63 -36.00 -10.75 -63.99
CA LYS A 63 -35.73 -9.32 -63.90
C LYS A 63 -36.09 -8.75 -62.53
N CYS A 64 -37.25 -9.11 -61.98
CA CYS A 64 -37.61 -8.71 -60.61
C CYS A 64 -36.61 -9.22 -59.57
N MET A 65 -36.24 -10.51 -59.64
CA MET A 65 -35.27 -11.08 -58.70
C MET A 65 -33.89 -10.42 -58.79
N GLN A 66 -33.47 -10.00 -60.00
CA GLN A 66 -32.23 -9.26 -60.16
C GLN A 66 -32.32 -7.88 -59.50
N ASN A 67 -33.42 -7.15 -59.70
CA ASN A 67 -33.62 -5.86 -59.05
C ASN A 67 -33.65 -5.99 -57.52
N ASP A 68 -34.30 -7.02 -56.98
CA ASP A 68 -34.34 -7.28 -55.54
C ASP A 68 -32.93 -7.57 -54.98
N LEU A 69 -32.12 -8.30 -55.75
CA LEU A 69 -30.73 -8.60 -55.40
C LEU A 69 -29.87 -7.33 -55.42
N ASP A 70 -29.99 -6.50 -56.46
CA ASP A 70 -29.26 -5.25 -56.58
C ASP A 70 -29.62 -4.29 -55.43
N HIS A 71 -30.91 -4.20 -55.09
CA HIS A 71 -31.37 -3.40 -53.94
C HIS A 71 -30.81 -3.91 -52.60
N SER A 72 -30.81 -5.24 -52.40
CA SER A 72 -30.23 -5.83 -51.20
C SER A 72 -28.71 -5.59 -51.10
N HIS A 73 -28.00 -5.54 -52.23
CA HIS A 73 -26.59 -5.18 -52.24
C HIS A 73 -26.35 -3.72 -51.82
N GLU A 74 -27.16 -2.78 -52.34
CA GLU A 74 -27.10 -1.37 -51.97
C GLU A 74 -27.38 -1.16 -50.47
N GLU A 75 -28.40 -1.84 -49.92
CA GLU A 75 -28.70 -1.79 -48.48
C GLU A 75 -27.53 -2.35 -47.64
N ASN A 76 -26.89 -3.43 -48.07
CA ASN A 76 -25.73 -3.99 -47.38
C ASN A 76 -24.52 -3.05 -47.41
N GLU A 77 -24.26 -2.37 -48.53
CA GLU A 77 -23.21 -1.36 -48.61
C GLU A 77 -23.48 -0.19 -47.66
N GLN A 78 -24.74 0.27 -47.58
CA GLN A 78 -25.12 1.32 -46.63
C GLN A 78 -24.92 0.87 -45.18
N LEU A 79 -25.34 -0.33 -44.83
CA LEU A 79 -25.15 -0.89 -43.48
C LEU A 79 -23.66 -1.02 -43.14
N GLN A 80 -22.82 -1.39 -44.11
CA GLN A 80 -21.38 -1.45 -43.90
C GLN A 80 -20.79 -0.07 -43.60
N ASN A 81 -21.20 0.96 -44.35
CA ASN A 81 -20.78 2.34 -44.09
C ASN A 81 -21.22 2.82 -42.70
N ASP A 82 -22.45 2.51 -42.30
CA ASP A 82 -22.97 2.86 -40.98
C ASP A 82 -22.19 2.15 -39.85
N LEU A 83 -21.82 0.88 -40.04
CA LEU A 83 -20.99 0.11 -39.12
C LEU A 83 -19.58 0.71 -38.98
N ASP A 84 -18.96 1.08 -40.10
CA ASP A 84 -17.64 1.69 -40.10
C ASP A 84 -17.65 3.04 -39.34
N TYR A 85 -18.67 3.87 -39.58
CA TYR A 85 -18.88 5.11 -38.83
C TYR A 85 -19.03 4.86 -37.31
N LEU A 86 -19.86 3.89 -36.91
CA LEU A 86 -20.05 3.55 -35.50
C LEU A 86 -18.77 3.00 -34.86
N TYR A 87 -17.92 2.31 -35.62
CA TYR A 87 -16.62 1.85 -35.13
C TYR A 87 -15.69 3.03 -34.85
N GLU A 88 -15.60 4.00 -35.76
CA GLU A 88 -14.82 5.23 -35.57
C GLU A 88 -15.32 6.04 -34.36
N GLU A 89 -16.64 6.20 -34.20
CA GLU A 89 -17.24 6.90 -33.06
C GLU A 89 -16.93 6.21 -31.72
N ASN A 90 -16.97 4.87 -31.69
CA ASN A 90 -16.61 4.10 -30.50
C ASN A 90 -15.13 4.28 -30.14
N GLU A 91 -14.23 4.26 -31.10
CA GLU A 91 -12.80 4.52 -30.86
C GLU A 91 -12.58 5.95 -30.34
N HIS A 92 -13.27 6.94 -30.90
CA HIS A 92 -13.24 8.31 -30.40
C HIS A 92 -13.70 8.40 -28.94
N MET A 93 -14.85 7.78 -28.59
CA MET A 93 -15.34 7.75 -27.21
C MET A 93 -14.36 7.06 -26.26
N ARG A 94 -13.78 5.92 -26.68
CA ARG A 94 -12.79 5.19 -25.90
C ARG A 94 -11.56 6.06 -25.61
N ASN A 95 -11.09 6.80 -26.60
CA ASN A 95 -9.98 7.73 -26.44
C ASN A 95 -10.32 8.88 -25.48
N SER A 96 -11.53 9.44 -25.58
CA SER A 96 -12.04 10.46 -24.65
C SER A 96 -12.09 9.94 -23.21
N ILE A 97 -12.63 8.73 -22.99
CA ILE A 97 -12.65 8.08 -21.66
C ILE A 97 -11.23 7.90 -21.12
N ASN A 98 -10.29 7.42 -21.96
CA ASN A 98 -8.91 7.23 -21.56
C ASN A 98 -8.24 8.55 -21.12
N GLN A 99 -8.60 9.68 -21.73
CA GLN A 99 -8.15 11.00 -21.30
C GLN A 99 -8.78 11.46 -19.98
N MET A 100 -10.01 11.02 -19.66
CA MET A 100 -10.67 11.36 -18.39
C MET A 100 -10.13 10.60 -17.18
N ILE A 101 -9.60 9.39 -17.36
CA ILE A 101 -9.03 8.57 -16.28
C ILE A 101 -7.97 9.32 -15.44
N PRO A 102 -6.93 9.94 -16.03
CA PRO A 102 -5.94 10.68 -15.24
C PRO A 102 -6.53 11.91 -14.53
N LEU A 103 -7.49 12.60 -15.15
CA LEU A 103 -8.18 13.73 -14.52
C LEU A 103 -8.96 13.29 -13.27
N SER A 104 -9.62 12.13 -13.33
CA SER A 104 -10.29 11.56 -12.16
C SER A 104 -9.32 11.22 -11.02
N LYS A 105 -8.12 10.72 -11.34
CA LYS A 105 -7.08 10.47 -10.32
C LYS A 105 -6.61 11.76 -9.67
N GLN A 106 -6.37 12.81 -10.45
CA GLN A 106 -5.99 14.13 -9.95
C GLN A 106 -7.07 14.73 -9.06
N LEU A 107 -8.36 14.54 -9.41
CA LEU A 107 -9.46 15.03 -8.59
C LEU A 107 -9.49 14.37 -7.21
N ASN A 108 -9.28 13.05 -7.14
CA ASN A 108 -9.17 12.33 -5.87
C ASN A 108 -7.98 12.80 -5.02
N GLU A 109 -6.85 13.10 -5.66
CA GLU A 109 -5.67 13.65 -4.99
C GLU A 109 -5.94 15.05 -4.40
N ILE A 110 -6.61 15.91 -5.16
CA ILE A 110 -7.07 17.24 -4.68
C ILE A 110 -8.02 17.08 -3.49
N GLU A 111 -8.93 16.10 -3.52
CA GLU A 111 -9.84 15.83 -2.40
C GLU A 111 -9.09 15.41 -1.13
N LEU A 112 -8.06 14.55 -1.27
CA LEU A 112 -7.19 14.15 -0.16
C LEU A 112 -6.45 15.36 0.42
N LEU A 113 -5.79 16.16 -0.42
CA LEU A 113 -5.06 17.37 0.00
C LEU A 113 -6.00 18.37 0.70
N LYS A 114 -7.24 18.51 0.22
CA LYS A 114 -8.25 19.36 0.87
C LYS A 114 -8.57 18.89 2.29
N SER A 115 -8.68 17.57 2.50
CA SER A 115 -8.92 17.01 3.83
C SER A 115 -7.75 17.25 4.78
N GLU A 116 -6.51 17.16 4.28
CA GLU A 116 -5.30 17.43 5.04
C GLU A 116 -5.18 18.91 5.42
N ILE A 117 -5.45 19.82 4.47
CA ILE A 117 -5.51 21.26 4.73
C ILE A 117 -6.53 21.58 5.81
N ASN A 118 -7.72 20.96 5.78
CA ASN A 118 -8.75 21.17 6.80
C ASN A 118 -8.29 20.72 8.18
N LEU A 119 -7.58 19.58 8.28
CA LEU A 119 -7.01 19.11 9.53
C LEU A 119 -5.96 20.10 10.05
N LYS A 120 -5.06 20.57 9.19
CA LYS A 120 -4.04 21.56 9.55
C LYS A 120 -4.63 22.89 9.97
N ASN A 121 -5.71 23.32 9.34
CA ASN A 121 -6.44 24.51 9.76
C ASN A 121 -7.02 24.36 11.18
N TYR A 122 -7.52 23.17 11.54
CA TYR A 122 -7.99 22.92 12.91
C TYR A 122 -6.85 22.99 13.94
N GLU A 123 -5.68 22.42 13.61
CA GLU A 123 -4.48 22.52 14.44
C GLU A 123 -4.05 23.99 14.63
N ILE A 124 -4.02 24.77 13.54
CA ILE A 124 -3.69 26.20 13.57
C ILE A 124 -4.66 26.94 14.48
N THR A 125 -5.97 26.79 14.29
CA THR A 125 -6.98 27.45 15.14
C THR A 125 -6.82 27.06 16.61
N SER A 126 -6.50 25.79 16.90
CA SER A 126 -6.25 25.35 18.28
C SER A 126 -5.01 26.00 18.89
N LEU A 127 -3.92 26.10 18.12
CA LEU A 127 -2.70 26.78 18.55
C LEU A 127 -2.92 28.28 18.74
N GLU A 128 -3.66 28.94 17.85
CA GLU A 128 -4.03 30.36 17.99
C GLU A 128 -4.77 30.62 19.30
N VAL A 129 -5.74 29.77 19.67
CA VAL A 129 -6.44 29.87 20.97
C VAL A 129 -5.46 29.76 22.14
N ARG A 130 -4.53 28.81 22.08
CA ARG A 130 -3.53 28.61 23.15
C ARG A 130 -2.53 29.75 23.23
N ILE A 131 -2.13 30.33 22.10
CA ILE A 131 -1.27 31.52 22.06
C ILE A 131 -2.00 32.69 22.73
N ASN A 132 -3.25 32.96 22.35
CA ASN A 132 -4.05 34.02 22.96
C ASN A 132 -4.21 33.83 24.49
N GLU A 133 -4.39 32.60 24.95
CA GLU A 133 -4.44 32.28 26.38
C GLU A 133 -3.10 32.58 27.10
N LEU A 134 -1.98 32.20 26.48
CA LEU A 134 -0.64 32.45 27.03
C LEU A 134 -0.29 33.95 27.03
N GLU A 135 -0.62 34.67 25.96
CA GLU A 135 -0.44 36.12 25.87
C GLU A 135 -1.25 36.86 26.95
N ALA A 136 -2.47 36.39 27.27
CA ALA A 136 -3.26 36.94 28.37
C ALA A 136 -2.66 36.65 29.76
N ARG A 137 -1.94 35.53 29.93
CA ARG A 137 -1.28 35.15 31.20
C ARG A 137 0.08 35.83 31.41
N LEU A 138 0.79 36.16 30.34
CA LEU A 138 2.11 36.81 30.37
C LEU A 138 2.17 38.08 31.25
N PRO A 139 1.25 39.07 31.12
CA PRO A 139 1.30 40.27 31.95
C PRO A 139 1.00 39.97 33.43
N ILE A 140 0.10 39.03 33.73
CA ILE A 140 -0.21 38.60 35.10
C ILE A 140 1.02 37.97 35.76
N SER A 141 1.78 37.16 35.01
CA SER A 141 3.04 36.58 35.48
C SER A 141 4.15 37.64 35.66
N SER A 142 4.19 38.67 34.81
CA SER A 142 5.16 39.77 34.96
C SER A 142 4.83 40.68 36.14
N GLU A 143 3.54 40.84 36.47
CA GLU A 143 3.10 41.55 37.68
C GLU A 143 3.34 40.73 38.96
N SER A 144 3.20 39.40 38.93
CA SER A 144 3.53 38.56 40.09
C SER A 144 5.04 38.50 40.37
N GLU A 145 5.88 38.56 39.32
CA GLU A 145 7.35 38.69 39.47
C GLU A 145 7.72 40.04 40.10
N LYS A 146 7.06 41.14 39.68
CA LYS A 146 7.17 42.44 40.36
C LYS A 146 6.57 42.43 41.77
N LEU A 147 5.57 41.61 42.06
CA LEU A 147 5.05 41.42 43.42
C LEU A 147 6.00 40.61 44.31
N CYS A 148 6.85 39.74 43.75
CA CYS A 148 7.97 39.15 44.47
C CYS A 148 9.04 40.20 44.83
N GLU A 149 9.28 41.21 43.97
CA GLU A 149 10.08 42.38 44.32
C GLU A 149 9.35 43.34 45.30
N ASN A 150 8.02 43.33 45.30
CA ASN A 150 7.18 44.13 46.21
C ASN A 150 6.73 43.37 47.48
N PHE A 151 7.32 42.22 47.80
CA PHE A 151 7.54 41.94 49.22
C PHE A 151 8.56 42.99 49.70
N THR A 152 8.06 44.19 49.93
CA THR A 152 8.62 45.10 50.92
C THR A 152 8.98 44.24 52.11
N TYR A 153 10.29 44.08 52.30
CA TYR A 153 10.92 43.59 53.50
C TYR A 153 10.11 44.13 54.69
N ASP A 154 9.24 43.28 55.25
CA ASP A 154 8.52 43.63 56.46
C ASP A 154 9.59 43.72 57.54
N SER A 155 9.96 44.96 57.87
CA SER A 155 10.93 45.36 58.88
C SER A 155 10.55 44.91 60.30
N SER A 156 9.58 44.00 60.42
CA SER A 156 9.24 43.25 61.62
C SER A 156 10.07 41.95 61.77
N CYS A 157 10.83 41.52 60.74
CA CYS A 157 11.77 40.39 60.84
C CYS A 157 13.15 40.72 61.45
N SER A 158 13.44 42.00 61.73
CA SER A 158 14.75 42.40 62.26
C SER A 158 15.00 41.95 63.70
N SER A 159 13.98 41.66 64.50
CA SER A 159 14.18 41.27 65.90
C SER A 159 14.59 39.81 66.07
N ILE A 160 14.12 38.91 65.19
CA ILE A 160 14.46 37.48 65.26
C ILE A 160 15.87 37.25 64.69
N GLU A 161 16.23 37.92 63.60
CA GLU A 161 17.56 37.76 63.00
C GLU A 161 18.68 38.42 63.81
N GLN A 162 18.39 39.46 64.61
CA GLN A 162 19.44 40.13 65.40
C GLN A 162 19.78 39.37 66.69
N GLU A 163 18.81 38.70 67.31
CA GLU A 163 19.02 37.89 68.52
C GLU A 163 19.75 36.57 68.20
N ASP A 164 19.34 35.88 67.13
CA ASP A 164 19.98 34.63 66.71
C ASP A 164 21.40 34.83 66.16
N ASN A 165 21.66 35.93 65.44
CA ASN A 165 23.01 36.23 64.97
C ASN A 165 23.97 36.57 66.11
N SER A 166 23.51 37.26 67.16
CA SER A 166 24.34 37.54 68.34
C SER A 166 24.67 36.26 69.12
N SER A 167 23.70 35.34 69.23
CA SER A 167 23.89 34.02 69.84
C SER A 167 24.86 33.15 69.04
N LEU A 168 24.74 33.18 67.71
CA LEU A 168 25.65 32.46 66.81
C LEU A 168 27.07 33.02 66.87
N GLU A 169 27.22 34.35 66.93
CA GLU A 169 28.51 35.04 67.03
C GLU A 169 29.24 34.71 68.34
N ILE A 170 28.52 34.69 69.48
CA ILE A 170 29.07 34.23 70.76
C ILE A 170 29.54 32.78 70.65
N ARG A 171 28.73 31.90 70.05
CA ARG A 171 29.04 30.47 69.90
C ARG A 171 30.24 30.22 68.99
N VAL A 172 30.40 31.03 67.94
CA VAL A 172 31.57 31.00 67.05
C VAL A 172 32.85 31.41 67.79
N GLU A 173 32.81 32.48 68.59
CA GLU A 173 33.98 32.92 69.35
C GLU A 173 34.35 31.94 70.48
N GLU A 174 33.35 31.29 71.09
CA GLU A 174 33.57 30.25 72.10
C GLU A 174 34.22 29.00 71.51
N LEU A 175 33.74 28.52 70.35
CA LEU A 175 34.34 27.40 69.62
C LEU A 175 35.77 27.72 69.15
N LYS A 176 36.04 28.95 68.74
CA LYS A 176 37.37 29.42 68.36
C LYS A 176 38.34 29.40 69.55
N ASN A 177 37.90 29.85 70.73
CA ASN A 177 38.69 29.78 71.97
C ASN A 177 38.96 28.34 72.41
N GLU A 178 38.00 27.43 72.26
CA GLU A 178 38.24 26.00 72.51
C GLU A 178 39.25 25.40 71.52
N LEU A 179 39.15 25.73 70.24
CA LEU A 179 40.08 25.27 69.22
C LEU A 179 41.53 25.71 69.52
N GLU A 180 41.71 26.97 69.94
CA GLU A 180 43.01 27.51 70.36
C GLU A 180 43.61 26.72 71.53
N LYS A 181 42.79 26.39 72.56
CA LYS A 181 43.23 25.56 73.70
C LYS A 181 43.64 24.16 73.27
N VAL A 182 42.88 23.54 72.37
CA VAL A 182 43.20 22.20 71.84
C VAL A 182 44.50 22.23 71.05
N MET A 183 44.73 23.26 70.23
CA MET A 183 45.98 23.42 69.49
C MET A 183 47.20 23.58 70.40
N GLN A 184 47.09 24.36 71.49
CA GLN A 184 48.16 24.48 72.48
C GLN A 184 48.41 23.16 73.24
N ASN A 185 47.37 22.40 73.54
CA ASN A 185 47.51 21.09 74.17
C ASN A 185 48.21 20.10 73.24
N LEU A 186 47.87 20.12 71.95
CA LEU A 186 48.48 19.28 70.93
C LEU A 186 49.97 19.60 70.78
N SER A 187 50.33 20.89 70.68
CA SER A 187 51.74 21.29 70.58
C SER A 187 52.56 20.92 71.82
N PHE A 188 51.97 21.02 73.01
CA PHE A 188 52.59 20.52 74.25
C PHE A 188 52.81 19.00 74.20
N LYS A 189 51.81 18.24 73.76
CA LYS A 189 51.91 16.78 73.60
C LYS A 189 52.94 16.39 72.55
N ASP A 190 53.03 17.11 71.43
CA ASP A 190 54.04 16.89 70.40
C ASP A 190 55.45 17.14 70.94
N GLY A 191 55.63 18.17 71.79
CA GLY A 191 56.87 18.40 72.52
C GLY A 191 57.23 17.23 73.45
N LEU A 192 56.26 16.65 74.16
CA LEU A 192 56.48 15.46 74.98
C LEU A 192 56.85 14.24 74.13
N ILE A 193 56.16 14.03 73.00
CA ILE A 193 56.47 12.94 72.06
C ILE A 193 57.90 13.10 71.53
N PHE A 194 58.32 14.32 71.19
CA PHE A 194 59.69 14.61 70.77
C PHE A 194 60.72 14.23 71.85
N CYS A 195 60.48 14.64 73.10
CA CYS A 195 61.35 14.29 74.23
C CYS A 195 61.41 12.76 74.47
N LEU A 196 60.26 12.08 74.40
CA LEU A 196 60.18 10.63 74.54
C LEU A 196 60.90 9.91 73.40
N ARG A 197 60.71 10.31 72.15
CA ARG A 197 61.41 9.76 70.99
C ARG A 197 62.92 9.92 71.13
N SER A 198 63.40 11.11 71.52
CA SER A 198 64.82 11.34 71.76
C SER A 198 65.38 10.40 72.84
N ARG A 199 64.64 10.21 73.94
CA ARG A 199 65.08 9.32 75.01
C ARG A 199 65.04 7.83 74.62
N VAL A 200 64.04 7.41 73.84
CA VAL A 200 64.01 6.05 73.26
C VAL A 200 65.22 5.85 72.35
N SER A 201 65.54 6.80 71.48
CA SER A 201 66.73 6.73 70.62
C SER A 201 68.06 6.79 71.38
N ASP A 202 68.12 7.46 72.55
CA ASP A 202 69.29 7.40 73.44
C ASP A 202 69.43 6.02 74.09
N LEU A 203 68.31 5.44 74.56
CA LEU A 203 68.26 4.11 75.16
C LEU A 203 68.55 3.00 74.14
N GLU A 204 68.06 3.10 72.90
CA GLU A 204 68.39 2.19 71.80
C GLU A 204 69.90 2.22 71.52
N ARG A 205 70.50 3.42 71.41
CA ARG A 205 71.96 3.57 71.26
C ARG A 205 72.75 3.08 72.47
N GLN A 206 72.14 3.02 73.65
CA GLN A 206 72.76 2.45 74.84
C GLN A 206 72.63 0.92 74.86
N ALA A 207 71.46 0.38 74.52
CA ALA A 207 71.25 -1.05 74.37
C ALA A 207 72.12 -1.67 73.27
N GLU A 208 72.31 -0.99 72.13
CA GLU A 208 73.26 -1.42 71.08
C GLU A 208 74.71 -1.43 71.59
N ARG A 209 75.08 -0.45 72.42
CA ARG A 209 76.41 -0.44 73.06
C ARG A 209 76.56 -1.56 74.08
N ASP A 210 75.54 -1.80 74.89
CA ASP A 210 75.53 -2.86 75.90
C ASP A 210 75.50 -4.26 75.23
N GLU A 211 74.82 -4.42 74.09
CA GLU A 211 74.89 -5.63 73.26
C GLU A 211 76.26 -5.80 72.60
N LEU A 212 76.89 -4.73 72.10
CA LEU A 212 78.25 -4.78 71.57
C LEU A 212 79.27 -5.10 72.67
N GLU A 213 79.10 -4.58 73.89
CA GLU A 213 79.93 -4.96 75.05
C GLU A 213 79.70 -6.42 75.45
N GLN A 214 78.46 -6.91 75.41
CA GLN A 214 78.17 -8.34 75.61
C GLN A 214 78.76 -9.21 74.48
N ILE A 215 78.74 -8.78 73.21
CA ILE A 215 79.34 -9.52 72.10
C ILE A 215 80.87 -9.46 72.17
N LEU A 216 81.47 -8.36 72.63
CA LEU A 216 82.91 -8.27 72.89
C LEU A 216 83.33 -9.20 74.05
N LEU A 217 82.52 -9.29 75.11
CA LEU A 217 82.74 -10.24 76.22
C LEU A 217 82.46 -11.70 75.84
N LYS A 218 81.51 -11.96 74.93
CA LYS A 218 81.06 -13.31 74.56
C LYS A 218 81.80 -13.87 73.32
N SER A 219 82.39 -13.03 72.47
CA SER A 219 83.32 -13.45 71.40
C SER A 219 84.74 -13.72 71.91
N HIS A 220 85.07 -13.30 73.14
CA HIS A 220 86.30 -13.71 73.82
C HIS A 220 86.20 -15.06 74.55
N LEU A 221 85.01 -15.65 74.72
CA LEU A 221 84.88 -17.01 75.25
C LEU A 221 83.81 -17.80 74.49
N SER A 222 84.22 -18.23 73.30
CA SER A 222 83.99 -19.59 72.85
C SER A 222 84.41 -20.59 73.94
N SER A 223 83.45 -21.22 74.61
CA SER A 223 83.37 -22.67 74.81
C SER A 223 82.12 -23.01 75.62
N ASN A 224 81.18 -23.67 74.94
CA ASN A 224 80.19 -24.61 75.49
C ASN A 224 79.06 -23.97 76.32
N ASP A 225 77.83 -24.46 76.33
CA ASP A 225 77.19 -25.59 75.69
C ASP A 225 75.70 -25.40 75.96
N SER A 226 74.89 -26.05 75.13
CA SER A 226 73.59 -26.64 75.47
C SER A 226 72.44 -25.75 76.03
N LYS A 227 71.31 -25.62 75.34
CA LYS A 227 70.23 -26.62 75.12
C LYS A 227 69.17 -26.59 76.25
N THR A 228 67.92 -26.38 75.81
CA THR A 228 66.65 -26.86 76.41
C THR A 228 66.30 -26.35 77.82
N GLY A 229 65.07 -25.97 78.12
CA GLY A 229 63.79 -26.25 77.50
C GLY A 229 62.73 -26.35 78.60
N GLY A 230 61.46 -26.32 78.20
CA GLY A 230 60.32 -26.63 79.07
C GLY A 230 59.62 -25.37 79.58
N ASN A 231 58.45 -25.05 79.00
CA ASN A 231 57.13 -25.54 79.44
C ASN A 231 56.58 -24.57 80.49
N ALA A 232 55.31 -24.17 80.54
CA ALA A 232 54.07 -24.67 79.97
C ALA A 232 53.04 -23.57 80.38
N VAL A 233 52.12 -23.11 79.53
CA VAL A 233 50.76 -23.65 79.32
C VAL A 233 49.70 -22.61 79.69
N GLU A 234 48.81 -22.36 78.72
CA GLU A 234 47.36 -22.04 78.83
C GLU A 234 46.93 -20.71 79.49
N GLU A 235 45.84 -20.05 79.10
CA GLU A 235 44.72 -20.28 78.17
C GLU A 235 44.09 -18.88 77.94
N VAL A 236 43.81 -18.44 76.71
CA VAL A 236 42.61 -18.65 75.88
C VAL A 236 41.41 -17.73 76.16
N SER A 237 40.86 -17.31 75.02
CA SER A 237 39.51 -16.82 74.70
C SER A 237 39.33 -15.29 74.71
N GLY A 238 38.79 -14.67 73.65
CA GLY A 238 38.31 -15.19 72.37
C GLY A 238 37.24 -14.27 71.76
N PHE A 239 37.20 -14.26 70.43
CA PHE A 239 36.08 -13.90 69.53
C PHE A 239 35.69 -12.40 69.44
N SER A 240 35.36 -11.82 68.27
CA SER A 240 35.26 -12.34 66.90
C SER A 240 35.25 -11.18 65.88
N ALA A 241 35.55 -11.52 64.63
CA ALA A 241 35.38 -10.70 63.43
C ALA A 241 33.94 -10.73 62.90
N GLU A 242 33.55 -9.75 62.07
CA GLU A 242 32.75 -10.01 60.85
C GLU A 242 32.70 -8.82 59.88
N ASP A 243 32.59 -9.20 58.60
CA ASP A 243 32.55 -8.44 57.34
C ASP A 243 31.31 -7.54 57.15
N ALA A 244 31.40 -6.55 56.24
CA ALA A 244 30.39 -6.35 55.19
C ALA A 244 30.83 -5.35 54.11
N GLN A 245 31.00 -5.87 52.90
CA GLN A 245 31.10 -5.14 51.64
C GLN A 245 29.78 -4.43 51.31
N SER A 246 29.84 -3.17 50.85
CA SER A 246 28.74 -2.56 50.09
C SER A 246 29.16 -2.31 48.64
N ARG A 247 28.41 -2.96 47.75
CA ARG A 247 28.47 -2.88 46.29
C ARG A 247 27.98 -1.52 45.78
N THR A 248 28.74 -0.88 44.91
CA THR A 248 28.20 -0.24 43.70
C THR A 248 27.89 -1.34 42.66
N PRO A 249 26.79 -1.27 41.88
CA PRO A 249 26.96 -0.83 40.48
C PRO A 249 25.70 -0.24 39.81
N SER A 250 25.88 0.80 39.01
CA SER A 250 25.03 1.16 37.85
C SER A 250 25.75 2.30 37.10
N PHE A 251 25.89 2.42 35.78
CA PHE A 251 25.32 1.77 34.60
C PHE A 251 26.38 1.65 33.50
N SER A 252 26.17 0.66 32.63
CA SER A 252 26.93 0.36 31.43
C SER A 252 26.45 1.17 30.22
N SER A 253 27.41 1.55 29.37
CA SER A 253 27.39 1.55 27.89
C SER A 253 26.20 2.19 27.13
N HIS A 254 26.46 3.23 26.32
CA HIS A 254 26.97 3.06 24.94
C HIS A 254 27.30 4.41 24.29
N CYS A 255 28.27 4.34 23.40
CA CYS A 255 28.91 5.40 22.64
C CYS A 255 28.41 5.40 21.17
N LEU A 256 28.33 6.61 20.58
CA LEU A 256 28.48 6.99 19.15
C LEU A 256 27.35 6.51 18.20
N GLU A 257 26.91 7.24 17.15
CA GLU A 257 27.62 7.83 16.00
C GLU A 257 26.71 8.92 15.35
N LEU A 258 27.21 10.12 15.05
CA LEU A 258 27.68 10.60 13.73
C LEU A 258 26.62 10.67 12.61
N GLU A 259 26.23 11.91 12.31
CA GLU A 259 25.71 12.47 11.04
C GLU A 259 26.62 12.13 9.81
N PRO A 260 26.17 12.19 8.53
CA PRO A 260 25.79 13.47 7.90
C PRO A 260 24.77 13.49 6.74
N ASP A 261 24.45 14.74 6.42
CA ASP A 261 23.66 15.34 5.33
C ASP A 261 24.32 15.25 3.92
N GLU A 262 23.54 15.71 2.92
CA GLU A 262 23.91 16.24 1.58
C GLU A 262 23.40 15.49 0.32
N SER A 263 22.30 16.04 -0.22
CA SER A 263 22.20 16.79 -1.49
C SER A 263 22.52 16.18 -2.90
N LYS A 264 21.57 16.49 -3.82
CA LYS A 264 21.70 16.95 -5.25
C LYS A 264 21.58 15.99 -6.48
N VAL A 265 20.49 16.25 -7.24
CA VAL A 265 20.36 16.69 -8.68
C VAL A 265 20.79 15.77 -9.85
N LYS A 266 19.88 15.59 -10.84
CA LYS A 266 19.98 15.90 -12.32
C LYS A 266 18.77 15.31 -13.09
N ASN A 267 17.95 16.14 -13.78
CA ASN A 267 17.85 16.43 -15.25
C ASN A 267 17.35 15.22 -16.08
N GLU A 268 16.38 15.28 -17.01
CA GLU A 268 16.21 16.06 -18.26
C GLU A 268 14.83 15.59 -18.87
N VAL A 269 14.02 16.36 -19.62
CA VAL A 269 14.00 16.42 -21.10
C VAL A 269 12.81 17.32 -21.57
N GLU A 270 13.08 18.18 -22.57
CA GLU A 270 12.19 19.05 -23.40
C GLU A 270 11.16 18.23 -24.24
N SER A 271 10.05 18.71 -24.81
CA SER A 271 9.81 19.85 -25.72
C SER A 271 8.29 19.89 -26.13
N PRO A 272 7.82 20.85 -26.96
CA PRO A 272 6.45 21.42 -26.97
C PRO A 272 5.54 20.92 -28.12
N ILE A 273 4.23 21.20 -28.03
CA ILE A 273 3.30 21.11 -29.18
C ILE A 273 2.34 22.31 -29.21
N ASP A 274 2.39 23.05 -30.31
CA ASP A 274 1.45 24.06 -30.80
C ASP A 274 0.05 23.49 -31.03
N HIS A 275 -1.00 24.29 -30.79
CA HIS A 275 -2.24 24.16 -31.56
C HIS A 275 -2.89 25.52 -31.84
N ALA A 276 -2.95 25.83 -33.14
CA ALA A 276 -3.75 26.86 -33.76
C ALA A 276 -5.15 26.34 -34.10
N GLU A 277 -6.14 27.25 -34.07
CA GLU A 277 -7.41 27.24 -34.83
C GLU A 277 -8.39 26.07 -34.58
N GLN A 278 -9.72 26.17 -34.68
CA GLN A 278 -10.56 26.98 -35.56
C GLN A 278 -12.02 26.93 -35.06
N LYS A 279 -12.79 27.95 -35.45
CA LYS A 279 -14.24 28.11 -35.24
C LYS A 279 -15.05 27.06 -36.03
N SER A 280 -16.11 26.53 -35.42
CA SER A 280 -17.26 25.98 -36.15
C SER A 280 -18.59 26.48 -35.57
N LYS A 281 -19.41 27.00 -36.47
CA LYS A 281 -20.76 27.55 -36.26
C LYS A 281 -21.76 26.40 -36.18
N GLU A 282 -22.58 26.37 -35.14
CA GLU A 282 -23.69 25.43 -35.02
C GLU A 282 -24.98 26.08 -35.55
N LYS A 283 -25.55 25.48 -36.61
CA LYS A 283 -26.90 25.77 -37.12
C LYS A 283 -27.87 24.83 -36.41
N LEU A 284 -28.72 25.39 -35.56
CA LEU A 284 -29.89 24.71 -35.02
C LEU A 284 -30.94 24.52 -36.11
N ASN A 285 -31.29 23.27 -36.42
CA ASN A 285 -32.55 22.94 -37.09
C ASN A 285 -33.33 21.93 -36.25
N SER A 286 -34.43 22.47 -35.69
CA SER A 286 -35.64 21.82 -35.24
C SER A 286 -36.10 20.68 -36.14
N ASN A 287 -36.59 19.57 -35.57
CA ASN A 287 -37.87 18.97 -35.97
C ASN A 287 -38.43 17.96 -34.95
N TYR A 288 -39.55 18.39 -34.34
CA TYR A 288 -40.79 17.68 -33.99
C TYR A 288 -40.77 16.23 -33.46
N LEU A 289 -41.14 16.12 -32.17
CA LEU A 289 -41.63 14.90 -31.53
C LEU A 289 -43.17 14.89 -31.55
N THR A 290 -43.79 13.97 -32.28
CA THR A 290 -45.24 13.72 -32.27
C THR A 290 -45.54 12.50 -31.39
N ILE A 291 -46.22 12.71 -30.27
CA ILE A 291 -46.69 11.66 -29.36
C ILE A 291 -48.13 11.30 -29.75
N LEU A 292 -48.39 10.02 -30.04
CA LEU A 292 -49.73 9.44 -30.19
C LEU A 292 -50.18 8.77 -28.87
N PRO A 293 -51.47 8.85 -28.48
CA PRO A 293 -51.98 8.19 -27.28
C PRO A 293 -52.43 6.75 -27.54
N ILE A 294 -52.11 5.86 -26.60
CA ILE A 294 -52.53 4.45 -26.58
C ILE A 294 -53.95 4.35 -26.02
N THR A 295 -54.85 3.76 -26.80
CA THR A 295 -56.22 3.39 -26.42
C THR A 295 -56.22 2.05 -25.68
N ALA A 296 -56.71 2.05 -24.43
CA ALA A 296 -56.98 0.84 -23.67
C ALA A 296 -58.34 0.26 -24.07
N GLY A 297 -58.32 -0.87 -24.79
CA GLY A 297 -59.49 -1.65 -25.16
C GLY A 297 -59.88 -2.64 -24.06
N HIS A 298 -61.12 -2.50 -23.59
CA HIS A 298 -61.92 -3.49 -22.87
C HIS A 298 -61.83 -4.90 -23.48
N LYS A 299 -61.82 -5.93 -22.62
CA LYS A 299 -62.49 -7.20 -22.95
C LYS A 299 -63.11 -7.85 -21.71
N VAL A 300 -64.43 -7.86 -21.71
CA VAL A 300 -65.30 -8.72 -20.89
C VAL A 300 -65.74 -9.86 -21.80
N THR A 301 -65.40 -11.09 -21.42
CA THR A 301 -66.22 -12.32 -21.33
C THR A 301 -65.27 -13.50 -21.21
#